data_AF-A0A847B2Y4-F1
#
_entry.id   AF-A0A847B2Y4-F1
#
_cell.length_a   1.000
_cell.length_b   1.000
_cell.length_c   1.000
_cell.angle_alpha   90.00
_cell.angle_beta   90.00
_cell.angle_gamma   90.00
#
_symmetry.space_group_name_H-M   'P 1'
#
loop_
_entity.id
_entity.type
_entity.pdbx_description
1 polymer ?
#
loop_
_entity_poly.entity_id
_entity_poly.type
_entity_poly.pdbx_seq_one_letter_code
_entity_poly.pdbx_strand_id
1 'polypeptide(L)'
;MYNNFMFDAELLGNLEKHFQEKKVLFKKEDFAYIAGKDTFKGKMLGFLTTDYYRREKLIRGGSLVYGYVFRTWTNEVTFTRPYPMWILFSPSQTFKNDPDLFVSILSALQAIELPKRGQSGLRKLFTMLNAELSEPKYFLIPEPYAQGHLVYLSMAYHRPWHNNNLKLGINPFIMGASISKEILYLPTKYWDESFKKAYYEF
;
A
#
# COMPACT_ATOMS: atom_id res chain seq x y z
N MET A 1 -24.35 9.13 -8.32
CA MET A 1 -23.70 8.47 -9.47
C MET A 1 -22.50 7.72 -8.93
N TYR A 2 -22.57 6.39 -8.89
CA TYR A 2 -21.41 5.57 -8.52
C TYR A 2 -20.48 5.56 -9.72
N ASN A 3 -19.34 6.27 -9.63
CA ASN A 3 -18.24 6.03 -10.55
C ASN A 3 -17.77 4.62 -10.27
N ASN A 4 -18.14 3.66 -11.13
CA ASN A 4 -17.44 2.38 -11.17
C ASN A 4 -15.99 2.72 -11.46
N PHE A 5 -15.12 2.53 -10.48
CA PHE A 5 -13.69 2.63 -10.73
C PHE A 5 -13.33 1.67 -11.86
N MET A 6 -12.53 2.13 -12.81
CA MET A 6 -11.99 1.31 -13.90
C MET A 6 -10.93 0.29 -13.40
N PHE A 7 -10.79 0.15 -12.08
CA PHE A 7 -9.88 -0.78 -11.43
C PHE A 7 -10.63 -2.08 -11.13
N ASP A 8 -10.26 -3.14 -11.84
CA ASP A 8 -10.84 -4.46 -11.69
C ASP A 8 -9.74 -5.54 -11.69
N ALA A 9 -10.18 -6.79 -11.65
CA ALA A 9 -9.28 -7.93 -11.59
C ALA A 9 -8.44 -8.11 -12.85
N GLU A 10 -8.98 -7.72 -14.01
CA GLU A 10 -8.30 -7.81 -15.29
C GLU A 10 -7.17 -6.78 -15.35
N LEU A 11 -7.46 -5.54 -14.96
CA LEU A 11 -6.46 -4.47 -14.93
C LEU A 11 -5.29 -4.82 -14.00
N LEU A 12 -5.55 -5.33 -12.79
CA LEU A 12 -4.49 -5.80 -11.90
C LEU A 12 -3.75 -7.00 -12.46
N GLY A 13 -4.46 -7.94 -13.08
CA GLY A 13 -3.87 -9.13 -13.70
C GLY A 13 -2.91 -8.78 -14.83
N ASN A 14 -3.28 -7.80 -15.66
CA ASN A 14 -2.44 -7.28 -16.74
C ASN A 14 -1.20 -6.59 -16.19
N LEU A 15 -1.36 -5.72 -15.18
CA LEU A 15 -0.24 -5.09 -14.49
C LEU A 15 0.68 -6.12 -13.84
N GLU A 16 0.12 -7.14 -13.21
CA GLU A 16 0.86 -8.22 -12.58
C GLU A 16 1.69 -8.99 -13.61
N LYS A 17 1.08 -9.42 -14.71
CA LYS A 17 1.77 -10.12 -15.79
C LYS A 17 2.91 -9.28 -16.37
N HIS A 18 2.64 -8.02 -16.72
CA HIS A 18 3.65 -7.09 -17.22
C HIS A 18 4.82 -6.89 -16.25
N PHE A 19 4.51 -6.76 -14.95
CA PHE A 19 5.53 -6.67 -13.92
C PHE A 19 6.37 -7.94 -13.82
N GLN A 20 5.77 -9.13 -13.85
CA GLN A 20 6.50 -10.40 -13.83
C GLN A 20 7.43 -10.54 -15.04
N GLU A 21 6.95 -10.20 -16.23
CA GLU A 21 7.75 -10.23 -17.47
C GLU A 21 8.95 -9.28 -17.38
N LYS A 22 8.72 -8.03 -16.93
CA LYS A 22 9.81 -7.06 -16.73
C LYS A 22 10.79 -7.47 -15.64
N LYS A 23 10.30 -8.11 -14.57
CA LYS A 23 11.12 -8.52 -13.42
C LYS A 23 12.26 -9.46 -13.81
N VAL A 24 12.08 -10.28 -14.85
CA VAL A 24 13.13 -11.17 -15.39
C VAL A 24 14.34 -10.38 -15.90
N LEU A 25 14.12 -9.15 -16.37
CA LEU A 25 15.14 -8.28 -16.95
C LEU A 25 15.69 -7.24 -15.95
N PHE A 26 15.24 -7.26 -14.70
CA PHE A 26 15.65 -6.26 -13.71
C PHE A 26 17.14 -6.33 -13.42
N LYS A 27 17.77 -5.15 -13.49
CA LYS A 27 19.14 -4.97 -13.03
C LYS A 27 19.14 -4.56 -11.56
N LYS A 28 20.33 -4.50 -10.96
CA LYS A 28 20.50 -4.09 -9.56
C LYS A 28 19.88 -2.72 -9.28
N GLU A 29 19.94 -1.82 -10.26
CA GLU A 29 19.41 -0.47 -10.19
C GLU A 29 17.87 -0.47 -10.10
N ASP A 30 17.19 -1.40 -10.78
CA ASP A 30 15.73 -1.54 -10.69
C ASP A 30 15.29 -2.02 -9.31
N PHE A 31 15.97 -3.03 -8.76
CA PHE A 31 15.71 -3.47 -7.39
C PHE A 31 16.00 -2.37 -6.37
N ALA A 32 17.11 -1.64 -6.53
CA ALA A 32 17.44 -0.52 -5.66
C ALA A 32 16.37 0.59 -5.75
N TYR A 33 15.91 0.93 -6.95
CA TYR A 33 14.88 1.93 -7.16
C TYR A 33 13.55 1.51 -6.53
N ILE A 34 13.01 0.32 -6.82
CA ILE A 34 11.75 -0.16 -6.22
C ILE A 34 11.86 -0.27 -4.68
N ALA A 35 12.99 -0.77 -4.16
CA ALA A 35 13.23 -0.86 -2.72
C ALA A 35 13.47 0.51 -2.06
N GLY A 36 13.61 1.57 -2.86
CA GLY A 36 13.91 2.92 -2.45
C GLY A 36 15.27 3.05 -1.77
N LYS A 37 16.26 2.34 -2.29
CA LYS A 37 17.68 2.33 -1.91
C LYS A 37 18.56 2.97 -2.99
N ASP A 38 17.95 3.61 -3.97
CA ASP A 38 18.60 4.36 -5.07
C ASP A 38 19.19 5.69 -4.58
N THR A 39 18.57 6.32 -3.58
CA THR A 39 19.03 7.59 -2.99
C THR A 39 19.60 7.41 -1.58
N PHE A 40 20.46 8.34 -1.13
CA PHE A 40 20.99 8.34 0.24
C PHE A 40 19.86 8.40 1.28
N LYS A 41 18.89 9.31 1.11
CA LYS A 41 17.74 9.44 2.00
C LYS A 41 16.90 8.15 2.03
N GLY A 42 16.69 7.52 0.87
CA GLY A 42 15.98 6.24 0.79
C GLY A 42 16.72 5.09 1.49
N LYS A 43 18.05 5.01 1.36
CA LYS A 43 18.90 4.04 2.07
C LYS A 43 18.81 4.22 3.59
N MET A 44 18.74 5.46 4.08
CA MET A 44 18.58 5.76 5.51
C MET A 44 17.19 5.42 6.05
N LEU A 45 16.18 5.28 5.18
CA LEU A 45 14.83 4.99 5.61
C LEU A 45 14.65 3.52 5.98
N GLY A 46 14.64 3.25 7.28
CA GLY A 46 14.44 1.92 7.84
C GLY A 46 15.70 1.06 7.83
N PHE A 47 16.90 1.63 7.63
CA PHE A 47 18.15 0.84 7.54
C PHE A 47 18.44 -0.01 8.78
N LEU A 48 17.93 0.37 9.95
CA LEU A 48 18.04 -0.39 11.20
C LEU A 48 17.00 -1.50 11.34
N THR A 49 16.09 -1.65 10.37
CA THR A 49 15.01 -2.65 10.42
C THR A 49 15.37 -3.88 9.61
N THR A 50 14.91 -5.05 10.06
CA THR A 50 15.08 -6.31 9.30
C THR A 50 14.32 -6.28 7.97
N ASP A 51 13.16 -5.61 7.92
CA ASP A 51 12.35 -5.46 6.72
C ASP A 51 13.11 -4.76 5.58
N TYR A 52 13.89 -3.73 5.90
CA TYR A 52 14.73 -3.02 4.92
C TYR A 52 15.66 -3.96 4.14
N TYR A 53 16.29 -4.92 4.81
CA TYR A 53 17.18 -5.89 4.17
C TYR A 53 16.43 -6.96 3.36
N ARG A 54 15.12 -7.12 3.59
CA ARG A 54 14.26 -8.09 2.89
C ARG A 54 13.52 -7.51 1.69
N ARG A 55 13.55 -6.18 1.47
CA ARG A 55 12.86 -5.52 0.34
C ARG A 55 13.19 -6.13 -1.02
N GLU A 56 14.45 -6.46 -1.29
CA GLU A 56 14.81 -7.09 -2.58
C GLU A 56 14.20 -8.48 -2.71
N LYS A 57 14.24 -9.29 -1.64
CA LYS A 57 13.57 -10.59 -1.60
C LYS A 57 12.06 -10.45 -1.80
N LEU A 58 11.45 -9.40 -1.24
CA LEU A 58 10.04 -9.07 -1.41
C LEU A 58 9.72 -8.71 -2.87
N ILE A 59 10.56 -7.92 -3.54
CA ILE A 59 10.38 -7.60 -4.97
C ILE A 59 10.46 -8.87 -5.83
N ARG A 60 11.38 -9.78 -5.49
CA ARG A 60 11.57 -11.04 -6.23
C ARG A 60 10.42 -12.02 -6.05
N GLY A 61 9.96 -12.23 -4.82
CA GLY A 61 9.01 -13.30 -4.46
C GLY A 61 7.62 -12.84 -4.02
N GLY A 62 7.37 -11.54 -3.92
CA GLY A 62 6.07 -10.99 -3.56
C GLY A 62 5.10 -10.96 -4.73
N SER A 63 3.83 -10.75 -4.39
CA SER A 63 2.71 -10.60 -5.32
C SER A 63 2.27 -9.15 -5.39
N LEU A 64 1.71 -8.76 -6.54
CA LEU A 64 1.07 -7.46 -6.67
C LEU A 64 -0.38 -7.56 -6.21
N VAL A 65 -0.81 -6.56 -5.44
CA VAL A 65 -2.21 -6.40 -5.03
C VAL A 65 -2.65 -4.96 -5.12
N TYR A 66 -3.96 -4.76 -5.13
CA TYR A 66 -4.55 -3.48 -4.80
C TYR A 66 -4.50 -3.20 -3.31
N GLY A 67 -4.04 -2.00 -2.98
CA GLY A 67 -4.19 -1.40 -1.67
C GLY A 67 -4.89 -0.06 -1.79
N TYR A 68 -5.81 0.22 -0.86
CA TYR A 68 -6.50 1.49 -0.78
C TYR A 68 -5.76 2.43 0.16
N VAL A 69 -5.16 3.48 -0.40
CA VAL A 69 -4.46 4.54 0.33
C VAL A 69 -5.46 5.55 0.81
N PHE A 70 -5.72 5.63 2.11
CA PHE A 70 -6.73 6.55 2.66
C PHE A 70 -6.14 7.76 3.37
N ARG A 71 -4.85 7.71 3.71
CA ARG A 71 -4.17 8.78 4.43
C ARG A 71 -2.70 8.84 4.05
N THR A 72 -2.19 10.06 3.95
CA THR A 72 -0.76 10.36 3.89
C THR A 72 -0.45 11.42 4.95
N TRP A 73 0.82 11.57 5.33
CA TRP A 73 1.23 12.62 6.25
C TRP A 73 2.62 13.12 5.93
N THR A 74 2.80 14.43 5.88
CA THR A 74 4.11 15.08 5.75
C THR A 74 4.08 16.46 6.38
N ASN A 75 5.18 16.86 7.01
CA ASN A 75 5.39 18.24 7.46
C ASN A 75 6.03 19.12 6.39
N GLU A 76 6.32 18.57 5.20
CA GLU A 76 6.97 19.29 4.11
C GLU A 76 5.96 19.92 3.15
N VAL A 77 6.18 21.19 2.82
CA VAL A 77 5.38 21.91 1.81
C VAL A 77 5.66 21.43 0.38
N THR A 78 6.88 20.94 0.12
CA THR A 78 7.36 20.67 -1.26
C THR A 78 7.30 19.21 -1.69
N PHE A 79 6.82 18.29 -0.85
CA PHE A 79 6.72 16.84 -1.14
C PHE A 79 7.96 16.27 -1.84
N THR A 80 9.17 16.55 -1.31
CA THR A 80 10.43 16.09 -1.94
C THR A 80 11.05 14.89 -1.22
N ARG A 81 10.60 14.58 -0.01
CA ARG A 81 11.10 13.47 0.79
C ARG A 81 10.09 12.32 0.88
N PRO A 82 10.56 11.11 1.21
CA PRO A 82 9.65 10.00 1.49
C PRO A 82 8.71 10.35 2.64
N TYR A 83 7.45 9.98 2.52
CA TYR A 83 6.42 10.22 3.53
C TYR A 83 5.51 9.01 3.71
N PRO A 84 4.97 8.77 4.92
CA PRO A 84 4.12 7.62 5.20
C PRO A 84 2.77 7.72 4.50
N MET A 85 2.25 6.55 4.15
CA MET A 85 0.94 6.32 3.57
C MET A 85 0.29 5.13 4.28
N TRP A 86 -0.96 5.29 4.72
CA TRP A 86 -1.75 4.24 5.37
C TRP A 86 -2.66 3.57 4.36
N ILE A 87 -2.64 2.25 4.38
CA ILE A 87 -3.17 1.40 3.33
C ILE A 87 -4.04 0.33 3.96
N LEU A 88 -5.26 0.19 3.44
CA LEU A 88 -6.06 -1.03 3.60
C LEU A 88 -5.76 -1.96 2.43
N PHE A 89 -5.59 -3.25 2.71
CA PHE A 89 -5.44 -4.24 1.66
C PHE A 89 -6.04 -5.58 2.07
N SER A 90 -6.32 -6.41 1.08
CA SER A 90 -6.80 -7.78 1.28
C SER A 90 -6.12 -8.71 0.28
N PRO A 91 -5.73 -9.93 0.68
CA PRO A 91 -5.32 -10.97 -0.25
C PRO A 91 -6.53 -11.64 -0.94
N SER A 92 -7.77 -11.29 -0.58
CA SER A 92 -8.96 -11.92 -1.13
C SER A 92 -9.21 -11.47 -2.57
N GLN A 93 -9.60 -12.43 -3.43
CA GLN A 93 -10.01 -12.17 -4.81
C GLN A 93 -11.21 -11.22 -4.89
N THR A 94 -12.06 -11.16 -3.85
CA THR A 94 -13.21 -10.25 -3.80
C THR A 94 -12.77 -8.79 -3.98
N PHE A 95 -11.71 -8.35 -3.30
CA PHE A 95 -11.21 -6.97 -3.40
C PHE A 95 -10.42 -6.70 -4.68
N LYS A 96 -9.96 -7.76 -5.35
CA LYS A 96 -9.38 -7.66 -6.70
C LYS A 96 -10.49 -7.42 -7.73
N ASN A 97 -11.64 -8.07 -7.57
CA ASN A 97 -12.79 -7.91 -8.46
C ASN A 97 -13.57 -6.62 -8.18
N ASP A 98 -13.63 -6.19 -6.92
CA ASP A 98 -14.37 -5.01 -6.47
C ASP A 98 -13.54 -4.23 -5.42
N PRO A 99 -12.65 -3.33 -5.87
CA PRO A 99 -11.83 -2.53 -4.95
C PRO A 99 -12.64 -1.52 -4.11
N ASP A 100 -13.90 -1.23 -4.47
CA ASP A 100 -14.74 -0.26 -3.74
C ASP A 100 -15.17 -0.76 -2.37
N LEU A 101 -15.06 -2.06 -2.12
CA LEU A 101 -15.22 -2.65 -0.78
C LEU A 101 -14.25 -2.03 0.25
N PHE A 102 -13.10 -1.49 -0.17
CA PHE A 102 -12.23 -0.78 0.76
C PHE A 102 -12.86 0.51 1.29
N VAL A 103 -13.71 1.18 0.50
CA VAL A 103 -14.39 2.43 0.88
C VAL A 103 -15.42 2.18 1.98
N SER A 104 -16.19 1.09 1.88
CA SER A 104 -17.18 0.74 2.93
C SER A 104 -16.50 0.40 4.26
N ILE A 105 -15.39 -0.36 4.21
CA ILE A 105 -14.60 -0.71 5.40
C ILE A 105 -13.96 0.53 5.99
N LEU A 106 -13.36 1.40 5.17
CA LEU A 106 -12.80 2.66 5.66
C LEU A 106 -13.87 3.51 6.36
N SER A 107 -15.07 3.59 5.81
CA SER A 107 -16.18 4.34 6.40
C SER A 107 -16.55 3.78 7.79
N ALA A 108 -16.60 2.46 7.94
CA ALA A 108 -16.82 1.81 9.24
C ALA A 108 -15.66 2.07 10.22
N LEU A 109 -14.41 2.10 9.74
CA LEU A 109 -13.23 2.39 10.56
C LEU A 109 -13.18 3.85 11.02
N GLN A 110 -13.60 4.80 10.18
CA GLN A 110 -13.66 6.22 10.52
C GLN A 110 -14.76 6.54 11.53
N ALA A 111 -15.82 5.72 11.59
CA ALA A 111 -16.87 5.82 12.60
C ALA A 111 -16.45 5.33 14.00
N ILE A 112 -15.24 4.77 14.15
CA ILE A 112 -14.74 4.33 15.45
C ILE A 112 -14.47 5.54 16.34
N GLU A 113 -15.25 5.66 17.42
CA GLU A 113 -14.97 6.61 18.49
C GLU A 113 -13.88 6.08 19.45
N LEU A 114 -13.28 6.99 20.23
CA LEU A 114 -12.25 6.64 21.21
C LEU A 114 -12.78 5.55 22.19
N PRO A 115 -12.19 4.34 22.20
CA PRO A 115 -12.75 3.24 22.97
C PRO A 115 -12.66 3.44 24.48
N LYS A 116 -13.70 2.98 25.20
CA LYS A 116 -13.73 2.95 26.67
C LYS A 116 -12.67 1.99 27.24
N ARG A 117 -12.35 2.13 28.54
CA ARG A 117 -11.39 1.24 29.24
C ARG A 117 -11.80 -0.24 29.06
N GLY A 118 -10.82 -1.10 28.80
CA GLY A 118 -11.01 -2.56 28.61
C GLY A 118 -10.96 -3.04 27.15
N GLN A 119 -11.07 -2.15 26.16
CA GLN A 119 -11.05 -2.53 24.73
C GLN A 119 -9.66 -2.28 24.09
N SER A 120 -8.63 -2.97 24.57
CA SER A 120 -7.23 -2.73 24.18
C SER A 120 -6.97 -2.90 22.68
N GLY A 121 -7.58 -3.92 22.04
CA GLY A 121 -7.45 -4.17 20.60
C GLY A 121 -8.05 -3.05 19.75
N LEU A 122 -9.27 -2.62 20.08
CA LEU A 122 -9.93 -1.52 19.38
C LEU A 122 -9.21 -0.20 19.62
N ARG A 123 -8.69 0.03 20.83
CA ARG A 123 -7.90 1.22 21.14
C ARG A 123 -6.61 1.27 20.33
N LYS A 124 -5.94 0.13 20.17
CA LYS A 124 -4.76 0.01 19.31
C LYS A 124 -5.09 0.34 17.86
N LEU A 125 -6.19 -0.18 17.33
CA LEU A 125 -6.68 0.16 15.98
C LEU A 125 -6.98 1.66 15.86
N PHE A 126 -7.74 2.23 16.80
CA PHE A 126 -8.04 3.67 16.83
C PHE A 126 -6.75 4.51 16.83
N THR A 127 -5.76 4.14 17.63
CA THR A 127 -4.45 4.82 17.62
C THR A 127 -3.75 4.67 16.28
N MET A 128 -3.77 3.49 15.64
CA MET A 128 -3.16 3.28 14.31
C MET A 128 -3.86 4.07 13.19
N LEU A 129 -5.17 4.31 13.31
CA LEU A 129 -5.93 5.08 12.34
C LEU A 129 -5.68 6.59 12.49
N ASN A 130 -5.38 7.07 13.70
CA ASN A 130 -5.35 8.51 14.00
C ASN A 130 -3.93 9.06 14.27
N ALA A 131 -3.02 8.30 14.87
CA ALA A 131 -1.67 8.79 15.17
C ALA A 131 -0.80 8.85 13.91
N GLU A 132 -0.12 9.98 13.71
CA GLU A 132 0.78 10.27 12.58
C GLU A 132 2.03 9.38 12.58
N LEU A 133 2.49 8.95 13.76
CA LEU A 133 3.67 8.11 13.94
C LEU A 133 3.36 6.62 14.05
N SER A 134 2.12 6.22 13.74
CA SER A 134 1.75 4.80 13.77
C SER A 134 2.34 4.08 12.56
N GLU A 135 2.99 2.94 12.81
CA GLU A 135 3.56 2.08 11.77
C GLU A 135 2.87 0.70 11.77
N PRO A 136 1.57 0.62 11.45
CA PRO A 136 0.89 -0.67 11.36
C PRO A 136 1.59 -1.55 10.31
N LYS A 137 1.76 -2.83 10.65
CA LYS A 137 2.37 -3.83 9.78
C LYS A 137 1.45 -5.05 9.72
N TYR A 138 0.66 -5.15 8.64
CA TYR A 138 -0.29 -6.24 8.42
C TYR A 138 -1.22 -6.42 9.64
N PHE A 139 -1.73 -5.32 10.20
CA PHE A 139 -2.65 -5.37 11.33
C PHE A 139 -4.02 -5.82 10.84
N LEU A 140 -4.46 -7.00 11.25
CA LEU A 140 -5.77 -7.53 10.88
C LEU A 140 -6.88 -6.64 11.47
N ILE A 141 -7.77 -6.14 10.61
CA ILE A 141 -8.95 -5.39 11.04
C ILE A 141 -9.88 -6.37 11.78
N PRO A 142 -10.29 -6.07 13.02
CA PRO A 142 -11.21 -6.91 13.77
C PRO A 142 -12.65 -6.72 13.27
N GLU A 143 -13.46 -7.77 13.44
CA GLU A 143 -14.91 -7.64 13.34
C GLU A 143 -15.47 -6.70 14.43
N PRO A 144 -16.59 -6.01 14.18
CA PRO A 144 -17.42 -6.05 12.95
C PRO A 144 -16.92 -5.12 11.82
N TYR A 145 -15.79 -4.43 12.02
CA TYR A 145 -15.31 -3.39 11.10
C TYR A 145 -14.77 -3.95 9.79
N ALA A 146 -14.33 -5.20 9.79
CA ALA A 146 -13.89 -5.89 8.59
C ALA A 146 -15.07 -6.41 7.73
N GLN A 147 -16.30 -6.38 8.24
CA GLN A 147 -17.53 -6.72 7.52
C GLN A 147 -17.51 -8.14 6.92
N GLY A 148 -16.94 -9.11 7.64
CA GLY A 148 -16.79 -10.49 7.17
C GLY A 148 -15.64 -10.71 6.20
N HIS A 149 -14.81 -9.69 5.95
CA HIS A 149 -13.69 -9.77 5.03
C HIS A 149 -12.34 -9.85 5.74
N LEU A 150 -11.38 -10.50 5.10
CA LEU A 150 -10.00 -10.52 5.57
C LEU A 150 -9.27 -9.26 5.10
N VAL A 151 -9.26 -8.21 5.92
CA VAL A 151 -8.63 -6.92 5.60
C VAL A 151 -7.57 -6.55 6.61
N TYR A 152 -6.46 -5.99 6.11
CA TYR A 152 -5.32 -5.59 6.91
C TYR A 152 -5.06 -4.09 6.74
N LEU A 153 -4.65 -3.46 7.84
CA LEU A 153 -4.08 -2.13 7.87
C LEU A 153 -2.55 -2.22 7.86
N SER A 154 -1.90 -1.46 6.99
CA SER A 154 -0.45 -1.30 6.99
C SER A 154 -0.05 0.11 6.62
N MET A 155 1.19 0.47 6.95
CA MET A 155 1.85 1.66 6.47
C MET A 155 2.91 1.28 5.43
N ALA A 156 3.07 2.13 4.42
CA ALA A 156 4.20 2.13 3.51
C ALA A 156 4.79 3.54 3.44
N TYR A 157 5.99 3.66 2.85
CA TYR A 157 6.52 4.97 2.49
C TYR A 157 6.35 5.23 1.00
N HIS A 158 5.64 6.30 0.69
CA HIS A 158 5.62 6.87 -0.64
C HIS A 158 6.93 7.63 -0.88
N ARG A 159 7.42 7.60 -2.12
CA ARG A 159 8.58 8.37 -2.57
C ARG A 159 8.14 9.22 -3.76
N PRO A 160 8.26 10.56 -3.70
CA PRO A 160 7.77 11.45 -4.77
C PRO A 160 8.34 11.14 -6.16
N TRP A 161 9.57 10.63 -6.24
CA TRP A 161 10.19 10.22 -7.50
C TRP A 161 9.73 8.85 -8.02
N HIS A 162 8.93 8.10 -7.26
CA HIS A 162 8.25 6.87 -7.72
C HIS A 162 6.89 7.18 -8.37
N ASN A 163 6.23 8.26 -7.93
CA ASN A 163 5.05 8.86 -8.54
C ASN A 163 4.87 10.26 -7.96
N ASN A 164 5.03 11.29 -8.78
CA ASN A 164 4.92 12.69 -8.35
C ASN A 164 3.47 13.15 -8.14
N ASN A 165 2.49 12.32 -8.52
CA ASN A 165 1.07 12.60 -8.38
C ASN A 165 0.35 11.38 -7.75
N LEU A 166 0.75 11.05 -6.51
CA LEU A 166 0.07 10.03 -5.72
C LEU A 166 -1.37 10.50 -5.42
N LYS A 167 -2.35 9.63 -5.70
CA LYS A 167 -3.76 9.82 -5.43
C LYS A 167 -4.13 8.93 -4.24
N LEU A 168 -4.96 9.46 -3.33
CA LEU A 168 -5.66 8.62 -2.37
C LEU A 168 -6.63 7.70 -3.15
N GLY A 169 -6.82 6.48 -2.65
CA GLY A 169 -7.56 5.42 -3.33
C GLY A 169 -6.66 4.27 -3.78
N ILE A 170 -7.07 3.60 -4.85
CA ILE A 170 -6.45 2.35 -5.30
C ILE A 170 -5.06 2.57 -5.87
N ASN A 171 -4.09 1.86 -5.31
CA ASN A 171 -2.69 1.88 -5.72
C ASN A 171 -2.12 0.46 -5.74
N PRO A 172 -1.16 0.15 -6.63
CA PRO A 172 -0.53 -1.16 -6.68
C PRO A 172 0.62 -1.29 -5.68
N PHE A 173 0.61 -2.39 -4.91
CA PHE A 173 1.65 -2.70 -3.93
C PHE A 173 2.21 -4.11 -4.12
N ILE A 174 3.51 -4.25 -3.86
CA ILE A 174 4.20 -5.54 -3.74
C ILE A 174 4.13 -5.96 -2.28
N MET A 175 3.63 -7.17 -2.03
CA MET A 175 3.50 -7.74 -0.70
C MET A 175 3.80 -9.23 -0.64
N GLY A 176 4.04 -9.71 0.58
CA GLY A 176 4.43 -11.09 0.83
C GLY A 176 4.72 -11.30 2.30
N ALA A 177 3.68 -11.60 3.09
CA ALA A 177 3.75 -11.72 4.54
C ALA A 177 4.77 -12.78 5.02
N SER A 178 5.00 -13.83 4.22
CA SER A 178 6.01 -14.86 4.48
C SER A 178 7.45 -14.38 4.24
N ILE A 179 7.63 -13.27 3.53
CA ILE A 179 8.93 -12.67 3.22
C ILE A 179 9.22 -11.50 4.17
N SER A 180 8.33 -10.50 4.22
CA SER A 180 8.47 -9.30 5.04
C SER A 180 7.10 -8.77 5.45
N LYS A 181 7.05 -8.08 6.60
CA LYS A 181 5.85 -7.36 7.04
C LYS A 181 5.82 -5.90 6.54
N GLU A 182 6.75 -5.53 5.66
CA GLU A 182 6.69 -4.31 4.88
C GLU A 182 5.89 -4.54 3.60
N ILE A 183 5.28 -3.47 3.09
CA ILE A 183 4.68 -3.42 1.76
C ILE A 183 5.38 -2.33 0.96
N LEU A 184 5.58 -2.57 -0.34
CA LEU A 184 6.26 -1.63 -1.22
C LEU A 184 5.30 -1.12 -2.26
N TYR A 185 5.23 0.20 -2.42
CA TYR A 185 4.54 0.79 -3.57
C TYR A 185 5.25 0.39 -4.86
N LEU A 186 4.48 -0.02 -5.88
CA LEU A 186 5.03 -0.25 -7.21
C LEU A 186 5.20 1.10 -7.93
N PRO A 187 6.43 1.53 -8.28
CA PRO A 187 6.64 2.81 -8.97
C PRO A 187 5.99 2.86 -10.36
N THR A 188 5.56 4.05 -10.79
CA THR A 188 4.87 4.26 -12.09
C THR A 188 5.70 3.84 -13.30
N LYS A 189 7.04 3.87 -13.18
CA LYS A 189 7.99 3.34 -14.18
C LYS A 189 7.69 1.88 -14.56
N TYR A 190 7.13 1.09 -13.64
CA TYR A 190 6.83 -0.33 -13.84
C TYR A 190 5.36 -0.62 -14.11
N TRP A 191 4.53 0.43 -14.21
CA TRP A 191 3.14 0.24 -14.60
C TRP A 191 3.06 -0.06 -16.11
N ASP A 192 2.08 -0.88 -16.49
CA ASP A 192 1.68 -1.00 -17.87
C ASP A 192 0.83 0.22 -18.27
N GLU A 193 0.64 0.42 -19.58
CA GLU A 193 -0.05 1.61 -20.10
C GLU A 193 -1.55 1.61 -19.77
N SER A 194 -2.19 0.44 -19.66
CA SER A 194 -3.61 0.37 -19.31
C SER A 194 -3.83 0.83 -17.87
N PHE A 195 -2.97 0.41 -16.93
CA PHE A 195 -3.05 0.88 -15.56
C PHE A 195 -2.76 2.38 -15.42
N LYS A 196 -1.73 2.89 -16.12
CA LYS A 196 -1.43 4.34 -16.13
C LYS A 196 -2.62 5.16 -16.63
N LYS A 197 -3.25 4.72 -17.73
CA LYS A 197 -4.42 5.38 -18.31
C LYS A 197 -5.55 5.45 -17.30
N ALA A 198 -5.94 4.31 -16.73
CA ALA A 198 -6.98 4.23 -15.70
C ALA A 198 -6.67 5.13 -14.49
N TYR A 199 -5.42 5.20 -14.07
CA TYR A 199 -4.99 5.97 -12.90
C TYR A 199 -4.93 7.48 -13.12
N TYR A 200 -4.54 7.95 -14.30
CA TYR A 200 -4.38 9.39 -14.54
C TYR A 200 -5.64 10.06 -15.09
N GLU A 201 -6.50 9.32 -15.80
CA GLU A 201 -7.76 9.85 -16.35
C GLU A 201 -8.86 10.05 -15.29
N PHE A 202 -8.74 9.42 -14.11
CA PHE A 202 -9.63 9.54 -12.94
C PHE A 202 -8.86 10.02 -11.72
#